data_AF-A0A847E5U9-F1
#
_entry.id   AF-A0A847E5U9-F1
#
_cell.length_a   1.000
_cell.length_b   1.000
_cell.length_c   1.000
_cell.angle_alpha   90.00
_cell.angle_beta   90.00
_cell.angle_gamma   90.00
#
_symmetry.space_group_name_H-M   'P 1'
#
loop_
_entity.id
_entity.type
_entity.pdbx_description
1 polymer ?
#
loop_
_entity_poly.entity_id
_entity_poly.type
_entity_poly.pdbx_seq_one_letter_code
_entity_poly.pdbx_strand_id
1 'polypeptide(L)'
;MLKVIEDEKLIARYARQFAAAFRPYADEKIRVKLGHQGASFSAKVSWSKKLGIWIYSHSAKNIRYWNAFGLGKPQASGHLPITAEINFPLTGIDRKTGGAFARDAWNRIYVIHRGKIGGGKKGIGKTLFEENYRGNWAWMEDGDSLAEVAVIGALQSPRFALQAAQFVRKIEKLKSAASFSSQTSLNFSEAAFHEELVGSLPSLPPDNIADACDHDLIVSQLAAQLHRWKFKVGNDENMELFVTKPASDGVSHLIAVCVDTHEKAVMVAAAKLLLQKAVQEDHPSVILLLPEDRSEQYVNSMRLLHIDVLGFRVEGEKIFFPDLGKMRHDSN
;
A
#
# COMPACT_ATOMS: atom_id res chain seq x y z
N MET A 1 -14.19 -12.95 -4.87
CA MET A 1 -13.06 -13.85 -5.17
C MET A 1 -12.46 -13.47 -6.52
N LEU A 2 -11.13 -13.50 -6.64
CA LEU A 2 -10.41 -13.19 -7.88
C LEU A 2 -10.18 -14.46 -8.71
N LYS A 3 -9.98 -14.30 -10.02
CA LYS A 3 -9.56 -15.37 -10.93
C LYS A 3 -8.36 -14.96 -11.75
N VAL A 4 -7.32 -15.78 -11.79
CA VAL A 4 -6.09 -15.48 -12.53
C VAL A 4 -6.36 -15.35 -14.04
N ILE A 5 -5.62 -14.47 -14.71
CA ILE A 5 -5.60 -14.37 -16.16
C ILE A 5 -4.49 -15.27 -16.71
N GLU A 6 -4.88 -16.25 -17.52
CA GLU A 6 -3.97 -17.23 -18.14
C GLU A 6 -3.80 -17.04 -19.66
N ASP A 7 -4.71 -16.31 -20.31
CA ASP A 7 -4.66 -16.09 -21.76
C ASP A 7 -3.48 -15.19 -22.15
N GLU A 8 -2.63 -15.67 -23.06
CA GLU A 8 -1.41 -14.99 -23.51
C GLU A 8 -1.67 -13.58 -24.05
N LYS A 9 -2.73 -13.40 -24.85
CA LYS A 9 -3.05 -12.10 -25.46
C LYS A 9 -3.50 -11.10 -24.41
N LEU A 10 -4.30 -11.54 -23.44
CA LEU A 10 -4.72 -10.74 -22.30
C LEU A 10 -3.53 -10.38 -21.41
N ILE A 11 -2.66 -11.32 -21.07
CA ILE A 11 -1.46 -11.06 -20.28
C ILE A 11 -0.56 -10.03 -21.00
N ALA A 12 -0.31 -10.20 -22.30
CA ALA A 12 0.46 -9.24 -23.09
C ALA A 12 -0.19 -7.84 -23.12
N ARG A 13 -1.52 -7.77 -23.25
CA ARG A 13 -2.28 -6.52 -23.18
C ARG A 13 -2.10 -5.85 -21.81
N TYR A 14 -2.31 -6.59 -20.73
CA TYR A 14 -2.23 -6.04 -19.37
C TYR A 14 -0.81 -5.69 -18.95
N ALA A 15 0.21 -6.44 -19.40
CA ALA A 15 1.61 -6.08 -19.21
C ALA A 15 1.96 -4.74 -19.88
N ARG A 16 1.41 -4.48 -21.09
CA ARG A 16 1.56 -3.17 -21.75
C ARG A 16 0.84 -2.05 -20.99
N GLN A 17 -0.37 -2.31 -20.48
CA GLN A 17 -1.11 -1.34 -19.66
C GLN A 17 -0.38 -1.04 -18.34
N PHE A 18 0.16 -2.07 -17.68
CA PHE A 18 0.97 -1.94 -16.48
C PHE A 18 2.17 -1.02 -16.73
N ALA A 19 2.97 -1.29 -17.76
CA ALA A 19 4.11 -0.44 -18.10
C ALA A 19 3.68 0.98 -18.52
N ALA A 20 2.51 1.11 -19.16
CA ALA A 20 1.97 2.41 -19.56
C ALA A 20 1.52 3.26 -18.37
N ALA A 21 1.03 2.65 -17.28
CA ALA A 21 0.55 3.37 -16.09
C ALA A 21 1.65 4.21 -15.42
N PHE A 22 2.93 3.84 -15.56
CA PHE A 22 4.05 4.61 -15.01
C PHE A 22 4.56 5.72 -15.93
N ARG A 23 4.20 5.72 -17.22
CA ARG A 23 4.71 6.70 -18.20
C ARG A 23 4.40 8.16 -17.82
N PRO A 24 3.19 8.51 -17.33
CA PRO A 24 2.89 9.89 -16.92
C PRO A 24 3.76 10.41 -15.76
N TYR A 25 4.43 9.52 -15.04
CA TYR A 25 5.23 9.83 -13.86
C TYR A 25 6.74 9.83 -14.12
N ALA A 26 7.17 9.50 -15.34
CA ALA A 26 8.59 9.39 -15.67
C ALA A 26 9.20 10.78 -15.90
N ASP A 27 10.02 11.24 -14.95
CA ASP A 27 10.70 12.53 -15.02
C ASP A 27 12.01 12.44 -15.83
N GLU A 28 12.78 11.36 -15.67
CA GLU A 28 14.11 11.22 -16.25
C GLU A 28 14.43 9.76 -16.62
N LYS A 29 15.23 9.55 -17.68
CA LYS A 29 15.82 8.23 -17.98
C LYS A 29 17.30 8.21 -17.65
N ILE A 30 17.68 7.40 -16.67
CA ILE A 30 19.04 7.36 -16.13
C ILE A 30 19.71 6.04 -16.52
N ARG A 31 20.92 6.13 -17.09
CA ARG A 31 21.74 4.94 -17.39
C ARG A 31 22.42 4.47 -16.10
N VAL A 32 22.32 3.17 -15.82
CA VAL A 32 22.82 2.54 -14.58
C VAL A 32 23.41 1.16 -14.88
N LYS A 33 24.10 0.58 -13.89
CA LYS A 33 24.44 -0.84 -13.85
C LYS A 33 23.44 -1.57 -12.97
N LEU A 34 22.40 -2.15 -13.58
CA LEU A 34 21.32 -2.81 -12.85
C LEU A 34 21.79 -4.20 -12.38
N GLY A 35 21.73 -4.46 -11.07
CA GLY A 35 22.13 -5.74 -10.48
C GLY A 35 21.04 -6.81 -10.64
N HIS A 36 21.42 -8.02 -11.05
CA HIS A 36 20.55 -9.19 -11.13
C HIS A 36 21.35 -10.49 -10.95
N GLN A 37 20.96 -11.33 -9.97
CA GLN A 37 21.46 -12.70 -9.76
C GLN A 37 23.00 -12.84 -9.85
N GLY A 38 23.74 -11.99 -9.12
CA GLY A 38 25.21 -12.04 -9.07
C GLY A 38 25.94 -11.38 -10.25
N ALA A 39 25.21 -10.81 -11.21
CA ALA A 39 25.75 -10.00 -12.29
C ALA A 39 25.16 -8.59 -12.30
N SER A 40 25.75 -7.69 -13.08
CA SER A 40 25.14 -6.40 -13.41
C SER A 40 25.27 -6.11 -14.90
N PHE A 41 24.30 -5.42 -15.47
CA PHE A 41 24.32 -5.04 -16.88
C PHE A 41 23.88 -3.58 -17.06
N SER A 42 24.26 -2.98 -18.18
CA SER A 42 23.87 -1.60 -18.47
C SER A 42 22.39 -1.54 -18.85
N ALA A 43 21.64 -0.71 -18.13
CA ALA A 43 20.22 -0.49 -18.36
C ALA A 43 19.90 1.02 -18.31
N LYS A 44 18.77 1.41 -18.91
CA LYS A 44 18.17 2.74 -18.70
C LYS A 44 16.90 2.57 -17.88
N VAL A 45 16.89 3.13 -16.68
CA VAL A 45 15.72 3.12 -15.79
C VAL A 45 14.99 4.45 -15.89
N SER A 46 13.67 4.44 -15.69
CA SER A 46 12.88 5.66 -15.62
C SER A 46 12.72 6.06 -14.15
N TRP A 47 13.18 7.25 -13.78
CA TRP A 47 13.05 7.82 -12.44
C TRP A 47 11.78 8.65 -12.33
N SER A 48 11.08 8.53 -11.20
CA SER A 48 9.94 9.37 -10.83
C SER A 48 10.16 10.02 -9.47
N LYS A 49 10.31 11.34 -9.44
CA LYS A 49 10.33 12.16 -8.23
C LYS A 49 8.99 12.08 -7.50
N LYS A 50 7.86 12.10 -8.23
CA LYS A 50 6.52 12.05 -7.63
C LYS A 50 6.26 10.73 -6.91
N LEU A 51 6.65 9.61 -7.51
CA LEU A 51 6.46 8.29 -6.90
C LEU A 51 7.58 7.91 -5.93
N GLY A 52 8.73 8.61 -5.97
CA GLY A 52 9.90 8.31 -5.16
C GLY A 52 10.65 7.02 -5.57
N ILE A 53 10.38 6.52 -6.78
CA ILE A 53 10.88 5.23 -7.28
C ILE A 53 11.49 5.35 -8.68
N TRP A 54 12.37 4.42 -9.01
CA TRP A 54 12.74 4.13 -10.39
C TRP A 54 12.11 2.81 -10.85
N ILE A 55 11.87 2.70 -12.16
CA ILE A 55 11.32 1.51 -12.81
C ILE A 55 12.14 1.11 -14.03
N TYR A 56 12.34 -0.20 -14.19
CA TYR A 56 12.84 -0.82 -15.40
C TYR A 56 11.84 -1.89 -15.86
N SER A 57 11.31 -1.73 -17.08
CA SER A 57 10.40 -2.70 -17.70
C SER A 57 11.01 -3.25 -18.98
N HIS A 58 11.07 -4.57 -19.09
CA HIS A 58 11.59 -5.27 -20.26
C HIS A 58 10.88 -6.62 -20.43
N SER A 59 10.66 -7.04 -21.68
CA SER A 59 10.26 -8.43 -21.94
C SER A 59 11.52 -9.28 -22.01
N ALA A 60 11.78 -10.08 -20.97
CA ALA A 60 12.91 -11.00 -20.97
C ALA A 60 12.61 -12.11 -21.99
N LYS A 61 13.48 -12.25 -23.00
CA LYS A 61 13.31 -13.15 -24.16
C LYS A 61 12.66 -14.48 -23.76
N ASN A 62 11.40 -14.66 -24.15
CA ASN A 62 10.62 -15.89 -23.99
C ASN A 62 10.47 -16.43 -22.56
N ILE A 63 10.68 -15.60 -21.52
CA ILE A 63 10.54 -16.05 -20.12
C ILE A 63 9.38 -15.32 -19.43
N ARG A 64 9.47 -13.99 -19.32
CA ARG A 64 8.52 -13.18 -18.51
C ARG A 64 8.55 -11.71 -18.90
N TYR A 65 7.48 -10.99 -18.56
CA TYR A 65 7.52 -9.54 -18.46
C TYR A 65 8.23 -9.16 -17.16
N TRP A 66 9.44 -8.64 -17.28
CA TRP A 66 10.30 -8.27 -16.17
C TRP A 66 10.12 -6.80 -15.82
N ASN A 67 9.67 -6.52 -14.61
CA ASN A 67 9.51 -5.17 -14.08
C ASN A 67 10.25 -5.07 -12.73
N ALA A 68 11.38 -4.38 -12.74
CA ALA A 68 12.20 -4.14 -11.57
C ALA A 68 12.02 -2.71 -11.07
N PHE A 69 12.01 -2.58 -9.75
CA PHE A 69 11.76 -1.32 -9.05
C PHE A 69 12.80 -1.08 -7.96
N GLY A 70 13.01 0.19 -7.64
CA GLY A 70 13.68 0.57 -6.41
C GLY A 70 13.44 2.02 -6.02
N LEU A 71 13.93 2.36 -4.83
CA LEU A 71 13.68 3.65 -4.19
C LEU A 71 14.78 4.66 -4.49
N GLY A 72 14.41 5.94 -4.44
CA GLY A 72 15.35 7.06 -4.52
C GLY A 72 15.93 7.28 -5.91
N LYS A 73 16.45 8.49 -6.17
CA LYS A 73 17.02 8.82 -7.48
C LYS A 73 18.30 8.01 -7.71
N PRO A 74 18.40 7.20 -8.78
CA PRO A 74 19.63 6.48 -9.09
C PRO A 74 20.80 7.42 -9.35
N GLN A 75 21.99 7.01 -8.91
CA GLN A 75 23.24 7.63 -9.35
C GLN A 75 23.59 7.16 -10.77
N ALA A 76 23.90 8.09 -11.67
CA ALA A 76 24.26 7.77 -13.04
C ALA A 76 25.48 6.84 -13.10
N SER A 77 25.39 5.79 -13.90
CA SER A 77 26.43 4.76 -14.08
C SER A 77 26.80 3.95 -12.83
N GLY A 78 26.13 4.18 -11.69
CA GLY A 78 26.31 3.44 -10.44
C GLY A 78 25.70 2.04 -10.48
N HIS A 79 26.14 1.19 -9.55
CA HIS A 79 25.47 -0.08 -9.28
C HIS A 79 24.12 0.17 -8.62
N LEU A 80 23.05 -0.38 -9.19
CA LEU A 80 21.68 -0.16 -8.74
C LEU A 80 21.06 -1.49 -8.29
N PRO A 81 20.86 -1.71 -6.97
CA PRO A 81 20.20 -2.90 -6.46
C PRO A 81 18.68 -2.84 -6.67
N ILE A 82 18.05 -3.97 -7.00
CA ILE A 82 16.60 -4.07 -7.15
C ILE A 82 15.94 -4.21 -5.76
N THR A 83 14.99 -3.35 -5.45
CA THR A 83 14.18 -3.42 -4.22
C THR A 83 13.08 -4.46 -4.36
N ALA A 84 12.32 -4.40 -5.44
CA ALA A 84 11.16 -5.26 -5.68
C ALA A 84 11.02 -5.60 -7.17
N GLU A 85 10.39 -6.72 -7.47
CA GLU A 85 10.03 -7.11 -8.82
C GLU A 85 8.52 -7.41 -8.89
N ILE A 86 7.83 -6.91 -9.91
CA ILE A 86 6.43 -7.22 -10.19
C ILE A 86 6.37 -7.82 -11.60
N ASN A 87 6.77 -9.08 -11.69
CA ASN A 87 6.93 -9.77 -12.96
C ASN A 87 5.67 -10.53 -13.34
N PHE A 88 5.45 -10.73 -14.63
CA PHE A 88 4.30 -11.49 -15.15
C PHE A 88 4.76 -12.61 -16.09
N PRO A 89 4.11 -13.79 -16.08
CA PRO A 89 4.35 -14.82 -17.09
C PRO A 89 4.09 -14.29 -18.51
N LEU A 90 4.57 -14.99 -19.52
CA LEU A 90 4.19 -14.69 -20.91
C LEU A 90 2.80 -15.25 -21.25
N THR A 91 2.51 -16.46 -20.77
CA THR A 91 1.27 -17.20 -21.01
C THR A 91 1.00 -18.12 -19.82
N GLY A 92 -0.27 -18.51 -19.64
CA GLY A 92 -0.68 -19.47 -18.63
C GLY A 92 -0.43 -19.01 -17.20
N ILE A 93 -0.43 -19.97 -16.29
CA ILE A 93 -0.15 -19.77 -14.87
C ILE A 93 1.27 -20.24 -14.59
N ASP A 94 2.17 -19.29 -14.34
CA ASP A 94 3.52 -19.59 -13.84
C ASP A 94 3.63 -19.36 -12.33
N ARG A 95 3.53 -20.47 -11.60
CA ARG A 95 3.90 -20.67 -10.19
C ARG A 95 5.12 -19.87 -9.75
N LYS A 96 6.19 -19.89 -10.56
CA LYS A 96 7.52 -19.37 -10.21
C LYS A 96 7.58 -17.85 -10.24
N THR A 97 6.70 -17.20 -10.99
CA THR A 97 6.62 -15.76 -11.12
C THR A 97 5.78 -15.15 -9.99
N GLY A 98 6.33 -14.13 -9.31
CA GLY A 98 5.70 -13.51 -8.14
C GLY A 98 4.41 -12.75 -8.47
N GLY A 99 4.36 -12.03 -9.58
CA GLY A 99 3.19 -11.27 -10.00
C GLY A 99 2.25 -12.04 -10.93
N ALA A 100 1.00 -11.62 -10.96
CA ALA A 100 0.00 -12.03 -11.96
C ALA A 100 -1.02 -10.93 -12.20
N PHE A 101 -1.80 -11.10 -13.26
CA PHE A 101 -3.06 -10.38 -13.43
C PHE A 101 -4.20 -11.27 -12.96
N ALA A 102 -5.18 -10.67 -12.30
CA ALA A 102 -6.40 -11.34 -11.89
C ALA A 102 -7.62 -10.49 -12.23
N ARG A 103 -8.79 -11.12 -12.39
CA ARG A 103 -10.07 -10.44 -12.59
C ARG A 103 -11.03 -10.75 -11.44
N ASP A 104 -11.88 -9.79 -11.10
CA ASP A 104 -13.05 -10.05 -10.26
C ASP A 104 -14.28 -10.45 -11.10
N ALA A 105 -15.41 -10.68 -10.42
CA ALA A 105 -16.69 -11.03 -11.05
C ALA A 105 -17.27 -9.91 -11.95
N TRP A 106 -16.80 -8.67 -11.79
CA TRP A 106 -17.19 -7.52 -12.60
C TRP A 106 -16.19 -7.21 -13.73
N ASN A 107 -15.24 -8.13 -14.00
CA ASN A 107 -14.19 -7.99 -15.01
C ASN A 107 -13.20 -6.84 -14.76
N ARG A 108 -13.11 -6.30 -13.54
CA ARG A 108 -12.04 -5.36 -13.19
C ARG A 108 -10.73 -6.14 -13.08
N ILE A 109 -9.64 -5.56 -13.57
CA ILE A 109 -8.34 -6.22 -13.60
C ILE A 109 -7.46 -5.69 -12.49
N TYR A 110 -6.84 -6.61 -11.76
CA TYR A 110 -5.95 -6.33 -10.65
C TYR A 110 -4.56 -6.86 -10.95
N VAL A 111 -3.57 -6.18 -10.40
CA VAL A 111 -2.21 -6.69 -10.29
C VAL A 111 -2.04 -7.26 -8.90
N ILE A 112 -1.61 -8.51 -8.83
CA ILE A 112 -1.41 -9.22 -7.56
C ILE A 112 0.04 -9.64 -7.40
N HIS A 113 0.39 -10.03 -6.17
CA HIS A 113 1.68 -10.61 -5.84
C HIS A 113 1.52 -11.82 -4.91
N ARG A 114 2.13 -12.96 -5.26
CA ARG A 114 2.12 -14.24 -4.52
C ARG A 114 3.15 -14.29 -3.37
N GLY A 115 3.62 -13.14 -2.89
CA GLY A 115 4.62 -13.03 -1.82
C GLY A 115 6.06 -13.47 -2.16
N LYS A 116 6.38 -13.74 -3.43
CA LYS A 116 7.74 -14.13 -3.85
C LYS A 116 8.68 -12.94 -3.94
N ILE A 117 9.04 -12.37 -2.78
CA ILE A 117 9.87 -11.16 -2.67
C ILE A 117 11.37 -11.45 -2.52
N GLY A 118 11.77 -12.72 -2.67
CA GLY A 118 13.15 -13.18 -2.48
C GLY A 118 14.15 -12.54 -3.44
N GLY A 119 15.43 -12.58 -3.07
CA GLY A 119 16.53 -11.97 -3.82
C GLY A 119 17.91 -12.49 -3.42
N GLY A 120 17.98 -13.75 -2.96
CA GLY A 120 19.23 -14.43 -2.57
C GLY A 120 19.66 -14.24 -1.11
N LYS A 121 18.99 -13.39 -0.32
CA LYS A 121 19.24 -13.24 1.13
C LYS A 121 18.45 -14.29 1.93
N LYS A 122 19.13 -15.02 2.82
CA LYS A 122 18.51 -15.98 3.76
C LYS A 122 17.49 -15.24 4.64
N GLY A 123 16.31 -15.84 4.84
CA GLY A 123 15.23 -15.26 5.66
C GLY A 123 14.29 -14.31 4.90
N ILE A 124 14.64 -13.87 3.69
CA ILE A 124 13.78 -12.99 2.87
C ILE A 124 13.07 -13.83 1.80
N GLY A 125 11.82 -14.18 2.07
CA GLY A 125 11.03 -15.07 1.21
C GLY A 125 9.53 -14.94 1.44
N LYS A 126 8.80 -15.97 0.99
CA LYS A 126 7.34 -16.01 1.02
C LYS A 126 6.78 -15.93 2.46
N THR A 127 7.34 -16.70 3.39
CA THR A 127 6.94 -16.72 4.80
C THR A 127 7.03 -15.34 5.45
N LEU A 128 8.19 -14.66 5.31
CA LEU A 128 8.36 -13.29 5.80
C LEU A 128 7.28 -12.36 5.26
N PHE A 129 6.94 -12.49 3.97
CA PHE A 129 5.92 -11.66 3.35
C PHE A 129 4.52 -11.96 3.90
N GLU A 130 4.10 -13.22 3.97
CA GLU A 130 2.77 -13.60 4.49
C GLU A 130 2.59 -13.19 5.96
N GLU A 131 3.63 -13.30 6.78
CA GLU A 131 3.55 -13.01 8.21
C GLU A 131 3.63 -11.52 8.56
N ASN A 132 4.19 -10.68 7.67
CA ASN A 132 4.53 -9.30 8.03
C ASN A 132 4.07 -8.24 7.02
N TYR A 133 3.74 -8.61 5.77
CA TYR A 133 3.23 -7.63 4.81
C TYR A 133 1.80 -7.26 5.15
N ARG A 134 1.60 -5.98 5.49
CA ARG A 134 0.28 -5.39 5.68
C ARG A 134 -0.15 -4.66 4.42
N GLY A 135 -1.37 -4.94 3.96
CA GLY A 135 -1.94 -4.35 2.76
C GLY A 135 -3.30 -4.96 2.42
N ASN A 136 -3.66 -4.93 1.14
CA ASN A 136 -4.89 -5.54 0.64
C ASN A 136 -4.63 -7.01 0.25
N TRP A 137 -5.46 -7.92 0.75
CA TRP A 137 -5.36 -9.36 0.52
C TRP A 137 -6.66 -9.91 -0.05
N ALA A 138 -6.55 -10.87 -0.97
CA ALA A 138 -7.71 -11.51 -1.56
C ALA A 138 -7.46 -12.98 -1.89
N TRP A 139 -8.51 -13.78 -1.79
CA TRP A 139 -8.53 -15.14 -2.33
C TRP A 139 -8.65 -15.10 -3.86
N MET A 140 -7.80 -15.88 -4.52
CA MET A 140 -7.72 -16.02 -5.97
C MET A 140 -7.77 -17.48 -6.39
N GLU A 141 -8.62 -17.80 -7.36
CA GLU A 141 -8.52 -19.02 -8.18
C GLU A 141 -7.26 -18.91 -9.04
N ASP A 142 -6.20 -19.60 -8.65
CA ASP A 142 -4.92 -19.69 -9.36
C ASP A 142 -4.87 -21.03 -10.11
N GLY A 143 -5.75 -21.20 -11.10
CA GLY A 143 -5.93 -22.45 -11.85
C GLY A 143 -6.71 -23.49 -11.05
N ASP A 144 -6.06 -24.62 -10.75
CA ASP A 144 -6.60 -25.73 -9.95
C ASP A 144 -6.44 -25.55 -8.43
N SER A 145 -5.86 -24.42 -8.00
CA SER A 145 -5.60 -24.13 -6.59
C SER A 145 -6.23 -22.80 -6.17
N LEU A 146 -6.72 -22.72 -4.95
CA LEU A 146 -7.05 -21.46 -4.30
C LEU A 146 -5.81 -20.92 -3.58
N ALA A 147 -5.49 -19.64 -3.78
CA ALA A 147 -4.35 -18.99 -3.12
C ALA A 147 -4.75 -17.63 -2.57
N GLU A 148 -4.26 -17.30 -1.39
CA GLU A 148 -4.32 -15.95 -0.86
C GLU A 148 -3.17 -15.12 -1.45
N VAL A 149 -3.50 -13.95 -1.99
CA VAL A 149 -2.54 -13.08 -2.69
C VAL A 149 -2.67 -11.64 -2.23
N ALA A 150 -1.55 -10.93 -2.22
CA ALA A 150 -1.56 -9.49 -2.00
C ALA A 150 -2.03 -8.80 -3.29
N VAL A 151 -3.01 -7.92 -3.18
CA VAL A 151 -3.50 -7.10 -4.28
C VAL A 151 -2.71 -5.79 -4.28
N ILE A 152 -1.87 -5.60 -5.28
CA ILE A 152 -1.06 -4.38 -5.42
C ILE A 152 -1.96 -3.20 -5.82
N GLY A 153 -2.94 -3.44 -6.70
CA GLY A 153 -3.80 -2.37 -7.18
C GLY A 153 -4.73 -2.78 -8.32
N ALA A 154 -5.75 -1.97 -8.56
CA ALA A 154 -6.61 -2.09 -9.74
C ALA A 154 -5.89 -1.47 -10.95
N LEU A 155 -5.63 -2.27 -11.99
CA LEU A 155 -4.77 -1.90 -13.12
C LEU A 155 -5.31 -0.69 -13.89
N GLN A 156 -6.64 -0.54 -13.97
CA GLN A 156 -7.28 0.60 -14.64
C GLN A 156 -7.48 1.81 -13.74
N SER A 157 -7.09 1.75 -12.46
CA SER A 157 -7.18 2.90 -11.57
C SER A 157 -6.23 4.00 -12.04
N PRO A 158 -6.65 5.29 -12.04
CA PRO A 158 -5.73 6.41 -12.28
C PRO A 158 -4.61 6.48 -11.22
N ARG A 159 -4.81 5.84 -10.06
CA ARG A 159 -3.84 5.79 -8.95
C ARG A 159 -2.95 4.55 -8.99
N PHE A 160 -3.07 3.68 -9.97
CA PHE A 160 -2.35 2.41 -9.99
C PHE A 160 -0.84 2.55 -9.76
N ALA A 161 -0.20 3.56 -10.38
CA ALA A 161 1.23 3.81 -10.19
C ALA A 161 1.60 4.22 -8.75
N LEU A 162 0.70 4.94 -8.05
CA LEU A 162 0.85 5.29 -6.63
C LEU A 162 0.72 4.04 -5.75
N GLN A 163 -0.28 3.20 -6.03
CA GLN A 163 -0.52 1.93 -5.32
C GLN A 163 0.71 1.00 -5.46
N ALA A 164 1.22 0.84 -6.68
CA ALA A 164 2.43 0.06 -6.94
C ALA A 164 3.68 0.67 -6.27
N ALA A 165 3.83 1.99 -6.25
CA ALA A 165 4.94 2.65 -5.57
C ALA A 165 4.90 2.43 -4.04
N GLN A 166 3.72 2.46 -3.45
CA GLN A 166 3.52 2.13 -2.03
C GLN A 166 3.89 0.68 -1.72
N PHE A 167 3.47 -0.26 -2.58
CA PHE A 167 3.92 -1.66 -2.47
C PHE A 167 5.46 -1.75 -2.46
N VAL A 168 6.16 -1.08 -3.38
CA VAL A 168 7.63 -1.12 -3.45
C VAL A 168 8.28 -0.57 -2.18
N ARG A 169 7.76 0.53 -1.62
CA ARG A 169 8.25 1.11 -0.35
C ARG A 169 8.05 0.15 0.82
N LYS A 170 6.87 -0.46 0.93
CA LYS A 170 6.58 -1.48 1.95
C LYS A 170 7.51 -2.70 1.84
N ILE A 171 7.80 -3.16 0.62
CA ILE A 171 8.76 -4.27 0.42
C ILE A 171 10.17 -3.87 0.88
N GLU A 172 10.61 -2.64 0.63
CA GLU A 172 11.91 -2.17 1.13
C GLU A 172 11.97 -2.23 2.65
N LYS A 173 10.97 -1.63 3.33
CA LYS A 173 10.88 -1.62 4.79
C LYS A 173 10.86 -3.02 5.38
N LEU A 174 10.06 -3.90 4.82
CA LEU A 174 9.99 -5.30 5.24
C LEU A 174 11.34 -6.02 5.12
N LYS A 175 12.05 -5.83 3.99
CA LYS A 175 13.38 -6.43 3.78
C LYS A 175 14.44 -5.85 4.70
N SER A 176 14.36 -4.55 4.97
CA SER A 176 15.27 -3.84 5.87
C SER A 176 15.07 -4.28 7.31
N ALA A 177 13.82 -4.35 7.81
CA ALA A 177 13.51 -4.85 9.16
C ALA A 177 14.05 -6.27 9.40
N ALA A 178 13.88 -7.18 8.44
CA ALA A 178 14.41 -8.55 8.52
C ALA A 178 15.95 -8.62 8.45
N SER A 179 16.62 -7.58 7.95
CA SER A 179 18.09 -7.50 7.91
C SER A 179 18.67 -6.86 9.19
N PHE A 180 17.89 -6.04 9.89
CA PHE A 180 18.29 -5.35 11.12
C PHE A 180 18.11 -6.19 12.39
N SER A 181 17.28 -7.24 12.36
CA SER A 181 17.01 -8.11 13.52
C SER A 181 18.22 -8.93 14.04
N SER A 182 19.44 -8.65 13.58
CA SER A 182 20.70 -9.25 14.06
C SER A 182 21.59 -8.32 14.89
N GLN A 183 21.24 -7.03 15.06
CA GLN A 183 21.99 -6.12 15.95
C GLN A 183 21.04 -5.15 16.68
N THR A 184 21.12 -5.21 18.00
CA THR A 184 20.52 -4.36 19.04
C THR A 184 20.05 -2.97 18.56
N SER A 185 18.75 -2.70 18.67
CA SER A 185 18.21 -1.34 18.65
C SER A 185 17.53 -1.02 19.98
N LEU A 186 18.05 0.01 20.66
CA LEU A 186 17.33 0.70 21.74
C LEU A 186 16.23 1.55 21.08
N ASN A 187 14.97 1.18 21.26
CA ASN A 187 13.83 1.96 20.77
C ASN A 187 13.59 3.13 21.71
N PHE A 188 13.82 4.35 21.23
CA PHE A 188 13.25 5.55 21.82
C PHE A 188 11.80 5.65 21.32
N SER A 189 10.84 5.73 22.25
CA SER A 189 9.41 5.77 21.99
C SER A 189 8.96 7.12 21.42
N GLU A 190 9.46 7.50 20.26
CA GLU A 190 8.94 8.66 19.55
C GLU A 190 7.81 8.20 18.62
N ALA A 191 6.63 8.82 18.76
CA ALA A 191 5.53 8.58 17.83
C ALA A 191 5.94 8.95 16.41
N ALA A 192 6.05 7.93 15.56
CA ALA A 192 6.42 8.04 14.16
C ALA A 192 5.43 7.26 13.31
N PHE A 193 5.13 7.78 12.12
CA PHE A 193 4.27 7.10 11.17
C PHE A 193 5.09 6.15 10.27
N HIS A 194 4.65 4.90 10.25
CA HIS A 194 5.23 3.74 9.56
C HIS A 194 4.27 3.24 8.48
N GLU A 195 4.56 3.57 7.21
CA GLU A 195 3.71 3.17 6.07
C GLU A 195 3.56 1.64 5.98
N GLU A 196 4.59 0.89 6.34
CA GLU A 196 4.60 -0.58 6.35
C GLU A 196 3.62 -1.23 7.33
N LEU A 197 3.16 -0.48 8.35
CA LEU A 197 2.18 -0.97 9.33
C LEU A 197 0.73 -0.69 8.91
N VAL A 198 0.52 0.11 7.87
CA VAL A 198 -0.82 0.42 7.34
C VAL A 198 -1.39 -0.78 6.60
N GLY A 199 -2.69 -1.02 6.77
CA GLY A 199 -3.40 -2.15 6.16
C GLY A 199 -3.39 -3.38 7.07
N SER A 200 -3.82 -4.51 6.54
CA SER A 200 -4.02 -5.73 7.33
C SER A 200 -3.06 -6.84 6.90
N LEU A 201 -2.74 -7.71 7.85
CA LEU A 201 -2.21 -9.04 7.54
C LEU A 201 -3.24 -9.85 6.72
N PRO A 202 -2.82 -10.96 6.08
CA PRO A 202 -3.74 -11.88 5.43
C PRO A 202 -4.97 -12.16 6.32
N SER A 203 -6.15 -11.89 5.81
CA SER A 203 -7.42 -11.90 6.56
C SER A 203 -8.61 -12.03 5.59
N LEU A 204 -9.84 -11.95 6.10
CA LEU A 204 -11.03 -12.01 5.26
C LEU A 204 -10.96 -10.91 4.17
N PRO A 205 -11.20 -11.28 2.90
CA PRO A 205 -11.10 -10.32 1.80
C PRO A 205 -12.13 -9.20 1.96
N PRO A 206 -11.81 -7.97 1.52
CA PRO A 206 -12.77 -6.87 1.55
C PRO A 206 -13.95 -7.15 0.61
N ASP A 207 -15.11 -6.58 0.92
CA ASP A 207 -16.31 -6.71 0.09
C ASP A 207 -16.08 -6.02 -1.28
N ASN A 208 -15.34 -4.90 -1.31
CA ASN A 208 -14.86 -4.26 -2.54
C ASN A 208 -13.32 -4.13 -2.59
N ILE A 209 -12.68 -5.00 -3.38
CA ILE A 209 -11.22 -5.03 -3.56
C ILE A 209 -10.69 -3.73 -4.20
N ALA A 210 -11.46 -3.09 -5.09
CA ALA A 210 -11.01 -1.87 -5.77
C ALA A 210 -10.86 -0.70 -4.79
N ASP A 211 -11.86 -0.50 -3.92
CA ASP A 211 -11.84 0.57 -2.92
C ASP A 211 -10.74 0.31 -1.88
N ALA A 212 -10.58 -0.97 -1.49
CA ALA A 212 -9.51 -1.40 -0.59
C ALA A 212 -8.09 -1.16 -1.14
N CYS A 213 -7.91 -1.05 -2.46
CA CYS A 213 -6.60 -0.70 -3.04
C CYS A 213 -6.18 0.75 -2.77
N ASP A 214 -7.12 1.63 -2.44
CA ASP A 214 -6.84 3.05 -2.16
C ASP A 214 -6.70 3.34 -0.67
N HIS A 215 -7.12 2.42 0.20
CA HIS A 215 -7.09 2.57 1.65
C HIS A 215 -5.73 3.04 2.17
N ASP A 216 -4.67 2.29 1.85
CA ASP A 216 -3.33 2.60 2.34
C ASP A 216 -2.81 3.93 1.79
N LEU A 217 -3.20 4.31 0.56
CA LEU A 217 -2.86 5.62 0.01
C LEU A 217 -3.56 6.76 0.76
N ILE A 218 -4.82 6.57 1.13
CA ILE A 218 -5.61 7.54 1.89
C ILE A 218 -4.98 7.76 3.27
N VAL A 219 -4.69 6.69 4.00
CA VAL A 219 -4.04 6.78 5.33
C VAL A 219 -2.68 7.49 5.23
N SER A 220 -1.83 7.10 4.26
CA SER A 220 -0.51 7.73 4.09
C SER A 220 -0.60 9.21 3.68
N GLN A 221 -1.55 9.58 2.81
CA GLN A 221 -1.74 10.99 2.44
C GLN A 221 -2.32 11.81 3.59
N LEU A 222 -3.22 11.24 4.40
CA LEU A 222 -3.74 11.86 5.62
C LEU A 222 -2.61 12.13 6.62
N ALA A 223 -1.78 11.13 6.91
CA ALA A 223 -0.63 11.27 7.80
C ALA A 223 0.34 12.35 7.31
N ALA A 224 0.65 12.37 6.00
CA ALA A 224 1.49 13.39 5.41
C ALA A 224 0.88 14.80 5.51
N GLN A 225 -0.45 14.93 5.37
CA GLN A 225 -1.14 16.21 5.52
C GLN A 225 -1.13 16.71 6.96
N LEU A 226 -1.42 15.85 7.94
CA LEU A 226 -1.35 16.18 9.37
C LEU A 226 0.07 16.58 9.78
N HIS A 227 1.08 15.84 9.33
CA HIS A 227 2.49 16.18 9.57
C HIS A 227 2.87 17.55 8.97
N ARG A 228 2.36 17.89 7.77
CA ARG A 228 2.54 19.23 7.18
C ARG A 228 1.91 20.33 8.01
N TRP A 229 0.83 20.03 8.73
CA TRP A 229 0.21 20.92 9.70
C TRP A 229 0.88 20.91 11.08
N LYS A 230 2.05 20.27 11.20
CA LYS A 230 2.87 20.19 12.41
C LYS A 230 2.28 19.34 13.55
N PHE A 231 1.28 18.50 13.25
CA PHE A 231 0.87 17.45 14.17
C PHE A 231 1.93 16.36 14.23
N LYS A 232 2.20 15.85 15.44
CA LYS A 232 3.00 14.63 15.64
C LYS A 232 2.08 13.43 15.45
N VAL A 233 2.37 12.64 14.44
CA VAL A 233 1.53 11.52 14.00
C VAL A 233 2.28 10.20 14.10
N GLY A 234 1.57 9.15 14.47
CA GLY A 234 2.12 7.81 14.54
C GLY A 234 1.10 6.75 14.21
N ASN A 235 1.57 5.51 14.13
CA ASN A 235 0.76 4.31 14.05
C ASN A 235 1.54 3.13 14.63
N ASP A 236 0.84 2.04 14.95
CA ASP A 236 1.43 0.80 15.41
C ASP A 236 0.64 -0.42 14.91
N GLU A 237 0.91 -1.61 15.44
CA GLU A 237 0.25 -2.85 15.02
C GLU A 237 -1.26 -2.87 15.27
N ASN A 238 -1.72 -2.07 16.25
CA ASN A 238 -3.09 -2.02 16.74
C ASN A 238 -3.82 -0.75 16.30
N MET A 239 -3.13 0.38 16.16
CA MET A 239 -3.68 1.69 15.84
C MET A 239 -3.21 2.15 14.46
N GLU A 240 -4.17 2.33 13.55
CA GLU A 240 -3.90 2.66 12.14
C GLU A 240 -3.28 4.06 11.96
N LEU A 241 -3.79 5.04 12.69
CA LEU A 241 -3.28 6.40 12.70
C LEU A 241 -3.70 7.08 14.00
N PHE A 242 -2.76 7.76 14.64
CA PHE A 242 -3.02 8.57 15.82
C PHE A 242 -2.23 9.88 15.80
N VAL A 243 -2.71 10.85 16.55
CA VAL A 243 -2.07 12.15 16.76
C VAL A 243 -1.71 12.29 18.24
N THR A 244 -0.48 12.68 18.57
CA THR A 244 -0.07 12.88 19.97
C THR A 244 -0.18 14.34 20.41
N LYS A 245 -0.34 14.54 21.72
CA LYS A 245 -0.29 15.84 22.38
C LYS A 245 1.16 16.35 22.35
N PRO A 246 1.42 17.61 21.92
CA PRO A 246 2.78 18.15 21.84
C PRO A 246 3.56 18.14 23.18
N ALA A 247 2.85 18.18 24.31
CA ALA A 247 3.45 18.33 25.64
C ALA A 247 3.71 17.02 26.40
N SER A 248 2.99 15.93 26.08
CA SER A 248 3.01 14.70 26.89
C SER A 248 3.23 13.41 26.09
N ASP A 249 3.32 13.49 24.76
CA ASP A 249 3.30 12.33 23.84
C ASP A 249 2.09 11.40 23.97
N GLY A 250 1.14 11.73 24.85
CA GLY A 250 -0.13 11.05 25.00
C GLY A 250 -1.00 11.16 23.75
N VAL A 251 -1.81 10.15 23.48
CA VAL A 251 -2.67 10.12 22.29
C VAL A 251 -3.80 11.13 22.46
N SER A 252 -3.91 12.08 21.53
CA SER A 252 -4.99 13.08 21.49
C SER A 252 -6.15 12.64 20.60
N HIS A 253 -5.83 12.01 19.46
CA HIS A 253 -6.80 11.58 18.47
C HIS A 253 -6.44 10.20 17.95
N LEU A 254 -7.44 9.34 17.85
CA LEU A 254 -7.39 8.09 17.09
C LEU A 254 -8.18 8.28 15.80
N ILE A 255 -7.62 7.87 14.67
CA ILE A 255 -8.24 8.03 13.37
C ILE A 255 -8.27 6.69 12.65
N ALA A 256 -9.45 6.29 12.17
CA ALA A 256 -9.60 5.15 11.28
C ALA A 256 -10.17 5.61 9.94
N VAL A 257 -9.66 5.04 8.86
CA VAL A 257 -10.17 5.26 7.51
C VAL A 257 -11.03 4.08 7.10
N CYS A 258 -12.25 4.34 6.67
CA CYS A 258 -13.13 3.31 6.14
C CYS A 258 -13.48 3.67 4.69
N VAL A 259 -12.84 2.98 3.75
CA VAL A 259 -13.09 3.16 2.30
C VAL A 259 -14.31 2.40 1.81
N ASP A 260 -14.67 1.32 2.51
CA ASP A 260 -15.82 0.51 2.21
C ASP A 260 -17.06 1.12 2.87
N THR A 261 -18.05 1.45 2.05
CA THR A 261 -19.24 2.19 2.49
C THR A 261 -20.41 1.30 2.88
N HIS A 262 -20.24 -0.03 2.84
CA HIS A 262 -21.23 -0.95 3.39
C HIS A 262 -21.31 -0.76 4.91
N GLU A 263 -22.54 -0.77 5.44
CA GLU A 263 -22.82 -0.52 6.85
C GLU A 263 -21.97 -1.40 7.79
N LYS A 264 -21.80 -2.69 7.44
CA LYS A 264 -20.97 -3.63 8.18
C LYS A 264 -19.52 -3.13 8.34
N ALA A 265 -18.91 -2.63 7.28
CA ALA A 265 -17.52 -2.16 7.32
C ALA A 265 -17.38 -0.90 8.18
N VAL A 266 -18.34 0.04 8.05
CA VAL A 266 -18.41 1.26 8.86
C VAL A 266 -18.57 0.91 10.35
N MET A 267 -19.46 -0.01 10.68
CA MET A 267 -19.66 -0.46 12.07
C MET A 267 -18.43 -1.16 12.64
N VAL A 268 -17.72 -1.98 11.85
CA VAL A 268 -16.46 -2.62 12.28
C VAL A 268 -15.39 -1.57 12.56
N ALA A 269 -15.25 -0.56 11.71
CA ALA A 269 -14.29 0.53 11.91
C ALA A 269 -14.62 1.36 13.17
N ALA A 270 -15.89 1.71 13.35
CA ALA A 270 -16.37 2.42 14.54
C ALA A 270 -16.14 1.61 15.83
N ALA A 271 -16.48 0.32 15.83
CA ALA A 271 -16.26 -0.56 16.97
C ALA A 271 -14.76 -0.69 17.32
N LYS A 272 -13.88 -0.83 16.31
CA LYS A 272 -12.43 -0.82 16.52
C LYS A 272 -11.96 0.47 17.20
N LEU A 273 -12.40 1.63 16.73
CA LEU A 273 -12.04 2.93 17.33
C LEU A 273 -12.48 3.02 18.80
N LEU A 274 -13.70 2.58 19.13
CA LEU A 274 -14.19 2.60 20.51
C LEU A 274 -13.39 1.66 21.42
N LEU A 275 -13.06 0.46 20.94
CA LEU A 275 -12.22 -0.49 21.69
C LEU A 275 -10.80 0.07 21.91
N GLN A 276 -10.21 0.68 20.89
CA GLN A 276 -8.91 1.35 21.01
C GLN A 276 -8.98 2.52 21.99
N LYS A 277 -10.02 3.37 21.92
CA LYS A 277 -10.22 4.49 22.86
C LYS A 277 -10.34 4.00 24.31
N ALA A 278 -11.03 2.89 24.54
CA ALA A 278 -11.28 2.36 25.89
C ALA A 278 -10.01 1.92 26.63
N VAL A 279 -8.95 1.55 25.90
CA VAL A 279 -7.66 1.13 26.50
C VAL A 279 -6.65 2.28 26.65
N GLN A 280 -6.97 3.48 26.16
CA GLN A 280 -6.08 4.64 26.23
C GLN A 280 -6.40 5.47 27.48
N GLU A 281 -5.38 5.74 28.30
CA GLU A 281 -5.51 6.50 29.56
C GLU A 281 -5.95 7.96 29.33
N ASP A 282 -5.55 8.55 28.21
CA ASP A 282 -5.84 9.94 27.85
C ASP A 282 -7.24 10.19 27.27
N HIS A 283 -8.05 9.14 27.12
CA HIS A 283 -9.39 9.19 26.52
C HIS A 283 -9.46 10.01 25.21
N PRO A 284 -8.66 9.64 24.18
CA PRO A 284 -8.52 10.42 22.96
C PRO A 284 -9.85 10.62 22.24
N SER A 285 -9.97 11.72 21.49
CA SER A 285 -11.03 11.90 20.51
C SER A 285 -10.91 10.84 19.42
N VAL A 286 -12.02 10.33 18.91
CA VAL A 286 -12.03 9.29 17.89
C VAL A 286 -12.66 9.84 16.62
N ILE A 287 -11.98 9.66 15.49
CA ILE A 287 -12.39 10.18 14.20
C ILE A 287 -12.53 9.02 13.22
N LEU A 288 -13.70 8.91 12.61
CA LEU A 288 -13.95 7.99 11.52
C LEU A 288 -13.98 8.77 10.20
N LEU A 289 -13.06 8.44 9.30
CA LEU A 289 -12.97 9.06 7.99
C LEU A 289 -13.71 8.22 6.95
N LEU A 290 -14.68 8.82 6.25
CA LEU A 290 -15.54 8.16 5.26
C LEU A 290 -15.59 8.92 3.93
N PRO A 291 -15.91 8.27 2.80
CA PRO A 291 -16.21 8.97 1.55
C PRO A 291 -17.30 10.04 1.74
N GLU A 292 -17.11 11.24 1.19
CA GLU A 292 -18.04 12.38 1.35
C GLU A 292 -19.48 12.04 0.95
N ASP A 293 -19.68 11.21 -0.07
CA ASP A 293 -21.00 10.81 -0.56
C ASP A 293 -21.75 9.87 0.40
N ARG A 294 -21.09 9.41 1.48
CA ARG A 294 -21.63 8.45 2.45
C ARG A 294 -21.42 8.86 3.91
N SER A 295 -20.67 9.92 4.18
CA SER A 295 -20.37 10.34 5.55
C SER A 295 -21.59 10.92 6.27
N GLU A 296 -22.42 11.71 5.57
CA GLU A 296 -23.53 12.48 6.16
C GLU A 296 -24.53 11.62 6.94
N GLN A 297 -24.88 10.43 6.42
CA GLN A 297 -25.84 9.53 7.07
C GLN A 297 -25.35 9.00 8.44
N TYR A 298 -24.04 9.02 8.69
CA TYR A 298 -23.44 8.52 9.93
C TYR A 298 -23.11 9.62 10.94
N VAL A 299 -23.08 10.90 10.56
CA VAL A 299 -22.62 12.00 11.42
C VAL A 299 -23.40 12.05 12.75
N ASN A 300 -24.72 11.98 12.70
CA ASN A 300 -25.55 12.14 13.90
C ASN A 300 -25.47 10.92 14.84
N SER A 301 -25.55 9.70 14.29
CA SER A 301 -25.50 8.47 15.08
C SER A 301 -24.12 8.24 15.69
N MET A 302 -23.05 8.50 14.94
CA MET A 302 -21.66 8.37 15.42
C MET A 302 -21.32 9.43 16.47
N ARG A 303 -21.83 10.66 16.34
CA ARG A 303 -21.64 11.70 17.35
C ARG A 303 -22.23 11.32 18.71
N LEU A 304 -23.38 10.65 18.73
CA LEU A 304 -23.96 10.11 19.98
C LEU A 304 -23.07 9.06 20.66
N LEU A 305 -22.18 8.42 19.90
CA LEU A 305 -21.17 7.48 20.39
C LEU A 305 -19.81 8.15 20.64
N HIS A 306 -19.76 9.48 20.62
CA HIS A 306 -18.53 10.27 20.73
C HIS A 306 -17.50 9.96 19.63
N ILE A 307 -17.98 9.66 18.42
CA ILE A 307 -17.18 9.49 17.19
C ILE A 307 -17.48 10.64 16.23
N ASP A 308 -16.45 11.42 15.91
CA ASP A 308 -16.53 12.45 14.88
C ASP A 308 -16.36 11.82 13.50
N VAL A 309 -17.25 12.16 12.57
CA VAL A 309 -17.19 11.68 11.19
C VAL A 309 -16.70 12.82 10.31
N LEU A 310 -15.62 12.56 9.57
CA LEU A 310 -15.05 13.49 8.60
C LEU A 310 -15.10 12.89 7.18
N GLY A 311 -15.30 13.73 6.17
CA GLY A 311 -15.31 13.33 4.77
C GLY A 311 -13.93 13.30 4.12
N PHE A 312 -13.72 12.37 3.19
CA PHE A 312 -12.67 12.43 2.18
C PHE A 312 -13.25 12.21 0.78
N ARG A 313 -12.57 12.72 -0.25
CA ARG A 313 -12.89 12.40 -1.65
C ARG A 313 -11.66 12.13 -2.46
N VAL A 314 -11.82 11.33 -3.50
CA VAL A 314 -10.74 10.93 -4.41
C VAL A 314 -11.08 11.39 -5.82
N GLU A 315 -10.23 12.24 -6.41
CA GLU A 315 -10.39 12.75 -7.77
C GLU A 315 -9.13 12.46 -8.59
N GLY A 316 -9.23 11.51 -9.53
CA GLY A 316 -8.08 11.03 -10.28
C GLY A 316 -6.99 10.53 -9.34
N GLU A 317 -5.86 11.22 -9.29
CA GLU A 317 -4.70 10.85 -8.47
C GLU A 317 -4.67 11.52 -7.09
N LYS A 318 -5.55 12.49 -6.85
CA LYS A 318 -5.55 13.32 -5.65
C LYS A 318 -6.57 12.82 -4.64
N ILE A 319 -6.20 12.88 -3.37
CA ILE A 319 -7.08 12.62 -2.24
C ILE A 319 -7.23 13.94 -1.50
N PHE A 320 -8.48 14.31 -1.20
CA PHE A 320 -8.82 15.53 -0.49
C PHE A 320 -9.48 15.17 0.83
N PHE A 321 -9.19 15.97 1.85
CA PHE A 321 -9.78 15.87 3.19
C PHE A 321 -10.44 17.20 3.58
N PRO A 322 -11.62 17.53 3.03
CA PRO A 322 -12.19 18.87 3.12
C PRO A 322 -12.59 19.24 4.55
N ASP A 323 -13.05 18.25 5.32
CA ASP A 323 -13.45 18.42 6.71
C ASP A 323 -12.29 18.38 7.73
N LEU A 324 -11.07 18.03 7.29
CA LEU A 324 -9.94 17.82 8.21
C LEU A 324 -9.55 19.10 8.96
N GLY A 325 -9.89 20.27 8.42
CA GLY A 325 -9.68 21.56 9.09
C GLY A 325 -10.38 21.66 10.46
N LYS A 326 -11.44 20.88 10.70
CA LYS A 326 -12.15 20.84 11.99
C LYS A 326 -11.21 20.45 13.14
N MET A 327 -10.28 19.52 12.92
CA MET A 327 -9.27 19.11 13.91
C MET A 327 -8.32 20.25 14.33
N ARG A 328 -8.07 21.21 13.44
CA ARG A 328 -7.15 22.33 13.73
C ARG A 328 -7.76 23.32 14.72
N HIS A 329 -9.09 23.40 14.78
CA HIS A 329 -9.79 24.31 15.68
C HIS A 329 -9.88 23.78 17.12
N ASP A 330 -9.84 22.46 17.30
CA ASP A 330 -9.89 21.82 18.63
C ASP A 330 -8.52 21.77 19.33
N SER A 331 -7.44 22.15 18.63
CA SER A 331 -6.06 22.12 19.14
C SER A 331 -5.50 23.52 19.52
N ASN A 332 -6.33 24.56 19.46
CA ASN A 332 -6.04 25.93 19.91
C ASN A 332 -6.85 26.27 21.16
#